data_AF-A0A2G8S3G0-F1
#
_entry.id   AF-A0A2G8S3G0-F1
#
_cell.length_a   1.000
_cell.length_b   1.000
_cell.length_c   1.000
_cell.angle_alpha   90.00
_cell.angle_beta   90.00
_cell.angle_gamma   90.00
#
_symmetry.space_group_name_H-M   'P 1'
#
loop_
_entity.id
_entity.type
_entity.pdbx_description
1 polymer ?
#
loop_
_entity_poly.entity_id
_entity_poly.type
_entity_poly.pdbx_seq_one_letter_code
_entity_poly.pdbx_strand_id
1 'polypeptide(L)'
;MSLTTYPSTPLSPHTSSPTAPSSVLFRGDIPPSIQRQIVEFSDFHLKDVDFARTTGQRLTLKEAAVFRRAEDGKLQSRLVYEVAVAQDMTNRQHTLHGGCTAFLVDVCSSVGLAFLAMVQGRPADFVSQAIAATYHAPAPLGAKLSVVSTTTSFGARTVASRVEIWDTTHRRLCVSGVHNKMAPKLPTPTPERAKL
;
A
#
# COMPACT_ATOMS: atom_id res chain seq x y z
N MET A 1 -30.25 -30.01 0.12
CA MET A 1 -29.44 -28.89 0.66
C MET A 1 -29.86 -27.63 -0.07
N SER A 2 -30.69 -26.78 0.55
CA SER A 2 -31.13 -25.52 -0.07
C SER A 2 -29.98 -24.51 -0.10
N LEU A 3 -29.70 -23.98 -1.27
CA LEU A 3 -28.83 -22.82 -1.46
C LEU A 3 -29.59 -21.58 -1.01
N THR A 4 -29.26 -21.07 0.17
CA THR A 4 -29.76 -19.78 0.65
C THR A 4 -29.06 -18.68 -0.13
N THR A 5 -29.77 -18.07 -1.08
CA THR A 5 -29.32 -16.87 -1.80
C THR A 5 -29.39 -15.69 -0.83
N TYR A 6 -28.22 -15.15 -0.44
CA TYR A 6 -28.18 -13.89 0.31
C TYR A 6 -28.42 -12.73 -0.66
N PRO A 7 -29.27 -11.74 -0.31
CA PRO A 7 -29.45 -10.56 -1.14
C PRO A 7 -28.16 -9.75 -1.15
N SER A 8 -27.60 -9.53 -2.34
CA SER A 8 -26.52 -8.58 -2.58
C SER A 8 -27.06 -7.17 -2.36
N THR A 9 -26.71 -6.57 -1.22
CA THR A 9 -26.98 -5.16 -0.97
C THR A 9 -26.19 -4.32 -1.98
N PRO A 10 -26.81 -3.38 -2.72
CA PRO A 10 -26.08 -2.48 -3.58
C PRO A 10 -25.10 -1.67 -2.73
N LEU A 11 -23.82 -1.62 -3.15
CA LEU A 11 -22.81 -0.80 -2.49
C LEU A 11 -23.29 0.66 -2.49
N SER A 12 -23.58 1.19 -1.31
CA SER A 12 -23.78 2.63 -1.14
C SER A 12 -22.56 3.38 -1.66
N PRO A 13 -22.72 4.58 -2.25
CA PRO A 13 -21.59 5.44 -2.58
C PRO A 13 -20.94 5.88 -1.26
N HIS A 14 -19.98 5.09 -0.77
CA HIS A 14 -19.15 5.49 0.35
C HIS A 14 -18.18 6.57 -0.16
N THR A 15 -18.56 7.82 0.05
CA THR A 15 -17.65 8.96 -0.02
C THR A 15 -16.69 8.83 1.16
N SER A 16 -15.53 8.19 0.94
CA SER A 16 -14.48 8.16 1.94
C SER A 16 -13.97 9.58 2.18
N SER A 17 -14.01 10.05 3.42
CA SER A 17 -13.44 11.36 3.75
C SER A 17 -11.93 11.34 3.48
N PRO A 18 -11.36 12.45 2.95
CA PRO A 18 -9.92 12.59 2.81
C PRO A 18 -9.20 12.38 4.14
N THR A 19 -8.02 11.79 4.10
CA THR A 19 -7.15 11.67 5.27
C THR A 19 -6.68 13.07 5.62
N ALA A 20 -7.00 13.56 6.82
CA ALA A 20 -6.54 14.88 7.24
C ALA A 20 -5.03 14.82 7.51
N PRO A 21 -4.20 15.71 6.93
CA PRO A 21 -2.76 15.71 7.19
C PRO A 21 -2.40 15.84 8.68
N SER A 22 -3.23 16.55 9.46
CA SER A 22 -3.08 16.69 10.91
C SER A 22 -3.24 15.39 11.70
N SER A 23 -3.82 14.35 11.09
CA SER A 23 -3.98 13.03 11.70
C SER A 23 -2.80 12.08 11.44
N VAL A 24 -1.80 12.52 10.67
CA VAL A 24 -0.61 11.75 10.32
C VAL A 24 0.57 12.22 11.16
N LEU A 25 1.25 11.28 11.81
CA LEU A 25 2.50 11.54 12.51
C LEU A 25 3.65 11.58 11.51
N PHE A 26 4.22 12.76 11.28
CA PHE A 26 5.43 12.92 10.46
C PHE A 26 6.69 12.84 11.32
N ARG A 27 7.69 12.06 10.89
CA ARG A 27 8.98 11.93 11.59
C ARG A 27 10.16 12.09 10.63
N GLY A 28 11.18 12.81 11.07
CA GLY A 28 12.36 13.15 10.26
C GLY A 28 12.19 14.45 9.49
N ASP A 29 13.18 14.78 8.67
CA ASP A 29 13.23 16.02 7.91
C ASP A 29 12.34 15.92 6.66
N ILE A 30 11.06 16.28 6.82
CA ILE A 30 10.04 16.19 5.76
C ILE A 30 9.42 17.58 5.57
N PRO A 31 9.65 18.26 4.44
CA PRO A 31 9.07 19.57 4.17
C PRO A 31 7.52 19.53 4.20
N PRO A 32 6.83 20.57 4.69
CA PRO A 32 5.36 20.62 4.74
C PRO A 32 4.66 20.44 3.38
N SER A 33 5.33 20.82 2.28
CA SER A 33 4.84 20.54 0.92
C SER A 33 4.77 19.03 0.65
N ILE A 34 5.82 18.29 1.02
CA ILE A 34 5.89 16.84 0.84
C ILE A 34 4.95 16.12 1.82
N GLN A 35 4.76 16.64 3.05
CA GLN A 35 3.78 16.11 4.00
C GLN A 35 2.35 16.15 3.42
N ARG A 36 1.97 17.25 2.76
CA ARG A 36 0.66 17.34 2.07
C ARG A 36 0.62 16.43 0.85
N GLN A 37 1.66 16.47 0.02
CA GLN A 37 1.74 15.69 -1.20
C GLN A 37 1.60 14.19 -0.95
N ILE A 38 2.23 13.63 0.11
CA ILE A 38 2.11 12.20 0.39
C ILE A 38 0.71 11.80 0.85
N VAL A 39 0.02 12.67 1.59
CA VAL A 39 -1.37 12.42 1.99
C VAL A 39 -2.29 12.41 0.79
N GLU A 40 -2.16 13.41 -0.08
CA GLU A 40 -2.94 13.52 -1.34
C GLU A 40 -2.64 12.33 -2.27
N PHE A 41 -1.37 12.00 -2.46
CA PHE A 41 -0.96 10.86 -3.30
C PHE A 41 -1.47 9.53 -2.75
N SER A 42 -1.40 9.34 -1.43
CA SER A 42 -1.93 8.16 -0.76
C SER A 42 -3.44 8.04 -0.97
N ASP A 43 -4.17 9.13 -0.78
CA ASP A 43 -5.63 9.14 -0.94
C ASP A 43 -6.03 8.88 -2.40
N PHE A 44 -5.33 9.46 -3.38
CA PHE A 44 -5.56 9.18 -4.79
C PHE A 44 -5.42 7.68 -5.10
N HIS A 45 -4.31 7.05 -4.68
CA HIS A 45 -4.06 5.63 -4.97
C HIS A 45 -4.95 4.65 -4.19
N LEU A 46 -5.51 5.07 -3.05
CA LEU A 46 -6.31 4.19 -2.18
C LEU A 46 -7.80 4.40 -2.32
N LYS A 47 -8.24 5.63 -2.58
CA LYS A 47 -9.66 6.03 -2.53
C LYS A 47 -10.23 6.29 -3.92
N ASP A 48 -9.38 6.69 -4.87
CA ASP A 48 -9.76 7.04 -6.25
C ASP A 48 -9.34 5.96 -7.26
N VAL A 49 -9.65 4.70 -6.95
CA VAL A 49 -9.36 3.53 -7.81
C VAL A 49 -10.53 2.57 -7.85
N ASP A 50 -10.71 1.85 -8.97
CA ASP A 50 -11.79 0.87 -9.13
C ASP A 50 -11.51 -0.46 -8.43
N PHE A 51 -10.30 -0.99 -8.61
CA PHE A 51 -9.92 -2.26 -8.01
C PHE A 51 -9.75 -2.13 -6.50
N ALA A 52 -10.35 -3.04 -5.73
CA ALA A 52 -10.28 -3.08 -4.27
C ALA A 52 -10.67 -1.76 -3.58
N ARG A 53 -11.48 -0.91 -4.23
CA ARG A 53 -11.91 0.42 -3.78
C ARG A 53 -12.33 0.44 -2.31
N THR A 54 -13.22 -0.46 -1.90
CA THR A 54 -13.74 -0.52 -0.53
C THR A 54 -12.65 -0.87 0.50
N THR A 55 -11.67 -1.68 0.12
CA THR A 55 -10.52 -2.00 0.98
C THR A 55 -9.61 -0.78 1.09
N GLY A 56 -9.27 -0.17 -0.05
CA GLY A 56 -8.42 1.03 -0.10
C GLY A 56 -9.00 2.20 0.69
N GLN A 57 -10.31 2.44 0.57
CA GLN A 57 -11.01 3.50 1.30
C GLN A 57 -10.98 3.36 2.83
N ARG A 58 -10.75 2.14 3.35
CA ARG A 58 -10.64 1.88 4.80
C ARG A 58 -9.21 2.00 5.32
N LEU A 59 -8.21 2.07 4.45
CA LEU A 59 -6.82 2.29 4.86
C LEU A 59 -6.63 3.75 5.29
N THR A 60 -6.10 3.93 6.49
CA THR A 60 -5.77 5.25 7.03
C THR A 60 -4.28 5.36 7.25
N LEU A 61 -3.61 6.32 6.60
CA LEU A 61 -2.22 6.65 6.88
C LEU A 61 -2.11 7.23 8.29
N LYS A 62 -1.26 6.66 9.14
CA LYS A 62 -1.05 7.10 10.54
C LYS A 62 0.34 7.65 10.79
N GLU A 63 1.34 7.15 10.07
CA GLU A 63 2.71 7.62 10.22
C GLU A 63 3.39 7.67 8.86
N ALA A 64 4.15 8.75 8.65
CA ALA A 64 5.09 8.88 7.55
C ALA A 64 6.45 9.36 8.08
N ALA A 65 7.47 8.52 7.96
CA ALA A 65 8.79 8.79 8.50
C ALA A 65 9.87 8.68 7.43
N VAL A 66 10.88 9.53 7.53
CA VAL A 66 12.15 9.40 6.81
C VAL A 66 13.31 9.34 7.79
N PHE A 67 14.28 8.49 7.48
CA PHE A 67 15.44 8.29 8.35
C PHE A 67 16.65 7.83 7.54
N ARG A 68 17.86 8.05 8.06
CA ARG A 68 19.06 7.42 7.52
C ARG A 68 19.24 6.06 8.18
N ARG A 69 19.35 5.01 7.37
CA ARG A 69 19.60 3.66 7.86
C ARG A 69 21.01 3.56 8.43
N ALA A 70 21.16 2.91 9.58
CA ALA A 70 22.42 2.87 10.33
C ALA A 70 23.55 2.16 9.56
N GLU A 71 23.21 1.10 8.82
CA GLU A 71 24.17 0.22 8.15
C GLU A 71 24.86 0.86 6.94
N ASP A 72 24.16 1.72 6.19
CA ASP A 72 24.69 2.32 4.95
C ASP A 72 24.46 3.83 4.79
N GLY A 73 23.88 4.49 5.80
CA GLY A 73 23.62 5.93 5.81
C GLY A 73 22.59 6.40 4.78
N LYS A 74 22.00 5.48 4.00
CA LYS A 74 21.05 5.82 2.93
C LYS A 74 19.72 6.25 3.51
N LEU A 75 19.12 7.25 2.87
CA LEU A 75 17.78 7.69 3.23
C LEU A 75 16.77 6.57 2.92
N GLN A 76 15.92 6.27 3.90
CA GLN A 76 14.82 5.32 3.82
C GLN A 76 13.53 6.00 4.25
N SER A 77 12.41 5.41 3.86
CA SER A 77 11.08 5.78 4.34
C SER A 77 10.43 4.65 5.12
N ARG A 78 9.56 5.01 6.05
CA ARG A 78 8.62 4.11 6.72
C ARG A 78 7.23 4.73 6.70
N LEU A 79 6.24 3.98 6.24
CA LEU A 79 4.83 4.33 6.33
C LEU A 79 4.08 3.32 7.19
N VAL A 80 3.08 3.79 7.94
CA VAL A 80 2.17 2.94 8.72
C VAL A 80 0.74 3.26 8.34
N TYR A 81 0.02 2.25 7.91
CA TYR A 81 -1.41 2.30 7.69
C TYR A 81 -2.16 1.47 8.72
N GLU A 82 -3.35 1.92 9.09
CA GLU A 82 -4.29 1.15 9.90
C GLU A 82 -5.52 0.77 9.08
N VAL A 83 -6.03 -0.45 9.30
CA VAL A 83 -7.29 -0.95 8.73
C VAL A 83 -7.89 -2.02 9.63
N ALA A 84 -9.22 -2.11 9.70
CA ALA A 84 -9.90 -3.26 10.31
C ALA A 84 -10.31 -4.26 9.23
N VAL A 85 -10.12 -5.56 9.47
CA VAL A 85 -10.54 -6.61 8.52
C VAL A 85 -12.06 -6.59 8.40
N ALA A 86 -12.56 -6.21 7.23
CA ALA A 86 -13.98 -6.17 6.90
C ALA A 86 -14.42 -7.43 6.14
N GLN A 87 -15.74 -7.67 6.06
CA GLN A 87 -16.30 -8.89 5.48
C GLN A 87 -15.85 -9.13 4.03
N ASP A 88 -15.79 -8.07 3.22
CA ASP A 88 -15.34 -8.10 1.81
C ASP A 88 -13.83 -8.34 1.64
N MET A 89 -13.06 -8.30 2.74
CA MET A 89 -11.63 -8.60 2.76
C MET A 89 -11.35 -10.08 3.09
N THR A 90 -12.37 -10.85 3.47
CA THR A 90 -12.18 -12.21 4.01
C THR A 90 -12.25 -13.32 2.96
N ASN A 91 -11.58 -14.44 3.24
CA ASN A 91 -11.76 -15.70 2.54
C ASN A 91 -12.91 -16.52 3.17
N ARG A 92 -13.13 -17.75 2.67
CA ARG A 92 -14.17 -18.67 3.18
C ARG A 92 -14.00 -19.07 4.65
N GLN A 93 -12.83 -18.85 5.25
CA GLN A 93 -12.55 -19.13 6.65
C GLN A 93 -12.73 -17.88 7.55
N HIS A 94 -13.34 -16.80 7.02
CA HIS A 94 -13.53 -15.53 7.73
C HIS A 94 -12.22 -14.89 8.23
N THR A 95 -11.12 -15.11 7.49
CA THR A 95 -9.82 -14.48 7.74
C THR A 95 -9.37 -13.71 6.51
N LEU A 96 -8.46 -12.76 6.67
CA LEU A 96 -7.95 -11.91 5.59
C LEU A 96 -7.53 -12.75 4.37
N HIS A 97 -8.15 -12.47 3.22
CA HIS A 97 -7.91 -13.19 1.97
C HIS A 97 -6.47 -12.97 1.49
N GLY A 98 -5.84 -14.00 0.91
CA GLY A 98 -4.46 -13.89 0.39
C GLY A 98 -4.33 -12.84 -0.72
N GLY A 99 -5.32 -12.74 -1.61
CA GLY A 99 -5.39 -11.66 -2.60
C GLY A 99 -5.56 -10.26 -2.00
N CYS A 100 -6.33 -10.13 -0.92
CA CYS A 100 -6.45 -8.86 -0.19
C CYS A 100 -5.11 -8.50 0.50
N THR A 101 -4.44 -9.50 1.06
CA THR A 101 -3.09 -9.35 1.60
C THR A 101 -2.11 -8.85 0.55
N ALA A 102 -2.09 -9.46 -0.64
CA ALA A 102 -1.22 -9.05 -1.74
C ALA A 102 -1.50 -7.60 -2.16
N PHE A 103 -2.77 -7.19 -2.22
CA PHE A 103 -3.16 -5.80 -2.45
C PHE A 103 -2.63 -4.85 -1.37
N LEU A 104 -2.76 -5.19 -0.08
CA LEU A 104 -2.23 -4.37 1.01
C LEU A 104 -0.70 -4.23 0.93
N VAL A 105 0.01 -5.32 0.63
CA VAL A 105 1.46 -5.29 0.42
C VAL A 105 1.80 -4.40 -0.78
N ASP A 106 1.11 -4.55 -1.90
CA ASP A 106 1.34 -3.77 -3.12
C ASP A 106 1.16 -2.28 -2.89
N VAL A 107 -0.02 -1.85 -2.43
CA VAL A 107 -0.37 -0.42 -2.40
C VAL A 107 0.38 0.34 -1.30
N CYS A 108 0.49 -0.22 -0.09
CA CYS A 108 1.16 0.47 1.02
C CYS A 108 2.67 0.62 0.77
N SER A 109 3.30 -0.36 0.12
CA SER A 109 4.69 -0.23 -0.29
C SER A 109 4.89 0.71 -1.48
N SER A 110 3.97 0.72 -2.44
CA SER A 110 4.02 1.64 -3.57
C SER A 110 4.00 3.09 -3.11
N VAL A 111 3.10 3.43 -2.18
CA VAL A 111 3.04 4.77 -1.59
C VAL A 111 4.30 5.07 -0.77
N GLY A 112 4.85 4.10 -0.03
CA GLY A 112 6.09 4.28 0.74
C GLY A 112 7.33 4.54 -0.13
N LEU A 113 7.41 3.90 -1.29
CA LEU A 113 8.47 4.11 -2.28
C LEU A 113 8.31 5.46 -2.99
N ALA A 114 7.09 5.82 -3.37
CA ALA A 114 6.78 7.13 -3.94
C ALA A 114 7.12 8.26 -2.96
N PHE A 115 6.81 8.09 -1.66
CA PHE A 115 7.16 9.05 -0.62
C PHE A 115 8.66 9.32 -0.58
N LEU A 116 9.49 8.27 -0.59
CA LEU A 116 10.93 8.44 -0.58
C LEU A 116 11.46 9.07 -1.88
N ALA A 117 10.78 8.85 -3.01
CA ALA A 117 11.08 9.53 -4.26
C ALA A 117 10.82 11.05 -4.15
N MET A 118 9.65 11.43 -3.63
CA MET A 118 9.25 12.83 -3.42
C MET A 118 10.25 13.56 -2.53
N VAL A 119 10.65 12.95 -1.41
CA VAL A 119 11.63 13.53 -0.48
C VAL A 119 13.00 13.73 -1.14
N GLN A 120 13.40 12.84 -2.06
CA GLN A 120 14.66 12.97 -2.81
C GLN A 120 14.55 13.81 -4.09
N GLY A 121 13.37 14.37 -4.42
CA GLY A 121 13.15 15.06 -5.69
C GLY A 121 13.31 14.17 -6.93
N ARG A 122 12.99 12.87 -6.80
CA ARG A 122 13.09 11.87 -7.88
C ARG A 122 11.68 11.50 -8.41
N PRO A 123 11.58 11.02 -9.66
CA PRO A 123 10.32 10.50 -10.19
C PRO A 123 9.76 9.37 -9.31
N ALA A 124 8.45 9.44 -9.05
CA ALA A 124 7.72 8.52 -8.18
C ALA A 124 6.95 7.43 -8.94
N ASP A 125 7.08 7.39 -10.27
CA ASP A 125 6.36 6.48 -11.15
C ASP A 125 7.04 5.11 -11.17
N PHE A 126 6.44 4.15 -10.45
CA PHE A 126 6.95 2.79 -10.36
C PHE A 126 5.86 1.77 -10.67
N VAL A 127 6.21 0.73 -11.42
CA VAL A 127 5.36 -0.44 -11.67
C VAL A 127 5.86 -1.63 -10.88
N SER A 128 4.93 -2.49 -10.46
CA SER A 128 5.22 -3.70 -9.67
C SER A 128 5.98 -4.72 -10.53
N GLN A 129 7.15 -5.15 -10.07
CA GLN A 129 7.99 -6.15 -10.75
C GLN A 129 7.82 -7.53 -10.10
N ALA A 130 7.86 -7.59 -8.77
CA ALA A 130 7.68 -8.83 -8.01
C ALA A 130 7.13 -8.53 -6.62
N ILE A 131 6.13 -9.31 -6.19
CA ILE A 131 5.58 -9.28 -4.83
C ILE A 131 5.69 -10.68 -4.25
N ALA A 132 6.29 -10.79 -3.07
CA ALA A 132 6.32 -12.01 -2.29
C ALA A 132 5.72 -11.75 -0.91
N ALA A 133 4.91 -12.68 -0.41
CA ALA A 133 4.32 -12.61 0.91
C ALA A 133 4.44 -13.98 1.61
N THR A 134 4.85 -13.95 2.87
CA THR A 134 4.89 -15.09 3.78
C THR A 134 3.84 -14.90 4.85
N TYR A 135 2.96 -15.89 5.00
CA TYR A 135 1.84 -15.88 5.93
C TYR A 135 2.22 -16.62 7.21
N HIS A 136 2.27 -15.89 8.32
CA HIS A 136 2.67 -16.40 9.63
C HIS A 136 1.48 -16.74 10.51
N ALA A 137 0.41 -15.96 10.43
CA ALA A 137 -0.80 -16.16 11.22
C ALA A 137 -2.04 -15.57 10.51
N PRO A 138 -3.24 -16.15 10.71
CA PRO A 138 -4.48 -15.58 10.19
C PRO A 138 -4.83 -14.27 10.88
N ALA A 139 -5.44 -13.35 10.13
CA ALA A 139 -6.09 -12.15 10.65
C ALA A 139 -7.62 -12.32 10.54
N PRO A 140 -8.35 -12.62 11.63
CA PRO A 140 -9.79 -12.86 11.57
C PRO A 140 -10.58 -11.58 11.26
N LEU A 141 -11.82 -11.75 10.80
CA LEU A 141 -12.79 -10.66 10.67
C LEU A 141 -12.81 -9.78 11.93
N GLY A 142 -12.77 -8.46 11.74
CA GLY A 142 -12.75 -7.48 12.82
C GLY A 142 -11.38 -7.23 13.47
N ALA A 143 -10.34 -8.01 13.14
CA ALA A 143 -8.99 -7.73 13.61
C ALA A 143 -8.51 -6.36 13.13
N LYS A 144 -7.84 -5.62 14.02
CA LYS A 144 -7.20 -4.34 13.69
C LYS A 144 -5.79 -4.63 13.18
N LEU A 145 -5.48 -4.12 12.00
CA LEU A 145 -4.21 -4.34 11.34
C LEU A 145 -3.40 -3.05 11.30
N SER A 146 -2.10 -3.18 11.57
CA SER A 146 -1.09 -2.17 11.27
C SER A 146 -0.23 -2.69 10.11
N VAL A 147 -0.33 -2.04 8.96
CA VAL A 147 0.47 -2.34 7.76
C VAL A 147 1.67 -1.39 7.72
N VAL A 148 2.84 -1.93 8.00
CA VAL A 148 4.11 -1.18 8.07
C VAL A 148 4.90 -1.44 6.80
N SER A 149 5.12 -0.41 5.98
CA SER A 149 6.02 -0.48 4.82
C SER A 149 7.31 0.25 5.14
N THR A 150 8.46 -0.39 4.93
CA THR A 150 9.79 0.21 5.11
C THR A 150 10.64 -0.01 3.87
N THR A 151 11.21 1.06 3.32
CA THR A 151 12.10 0.94 2.16
C THR A 151 13.33 0.09 2.50
N THR A 152 13.63 -0.85 1.62
CA THR A 152 14.78 -1.75 1.72
C THR A 152 15.90 -1.28 0.78
N SER A 153 15.56 -0.95 -0.46
CA SER A 153 16.53 -0.45 -1.45
C SER A 153 15.88 0.60 -2.34
N PHE A 154 16.67 1.59 -2.76
CA PHE A 154 16.18 2.69 -3.59
C PHE A 154 17.20 3.07 -4.67
N GLY A 155 17.38 2.16 -5.63
CA GLY A 155 18.36 2.30 -6.72
C GLY A 155 17.87 3.11 -7.91
N ALA A 156 18.70 3.21 -8.95
CA ALA A 156 18.32 3.88 -10.20
C ALA A 156 17.41 3.02 -11.09
N ARG A 157 17.53 1.68 -11.02
CA ARG A 157 16.79 0.74 -11.86
C ARG A 157 15.62 0.08 -11.15
N THR A 158 15.85 -0.29 -9.89
CA THR A 158 14.88 -0.99 -9.06
C THR A 158 14.83 -0.35 -7.68
N VAL A 159 13.65 -0.41 -7.09
CA VAL A 159 13.36 0.03 -5.74
C VAL A 159 12.61 -1.10 -5.03
N ALA A 160 12.78 -1.25 -3.73
CA ALA A 160 12.13 -2.32 -2.98
C ALA A 160 11.75 -1.88 -1.58
N SER A 161 10.63 -2.42 -1.10
CA SER A 161 10.14 -2.21 0.26
C SER A 161 9.83 -3.55 0.91
N ARG A 162 10.06 -3.65 2.22
CA ARG A 162 9.54 -4.72 3.07
C ARG A 162 8.24 -4.24 3.70
N VAL A 163 7.24 -5.11 3.74
CA VAL A 163 5.96 -4.85 4.38
C VAL A 163 5.73 -5.84 5.52
N GLU A 164 5.20 -5.37 6.62
CA GLU A 164 4.76 -6.22 7.73
C GLU A 164 3.32 -5.88 8.08
N ILE A 165 2.46 -6.90 8.14
CA ILE A 165 1.06 -6.75 8.54
C ILE A 165 0.93 -7.35 9.93
N TRP A 166 0.73 -6.48 10.91
CA TRP A 166 0.58 -6.82 12.31
C TRP A 166 -0.88 -6.83 12.70
N ASP A 167 -1.35 -7.90 13.33
CA ASP A 167 -2.62 -7.92 14.03
C ASP A 167 -2.41 -7.29 15.41
N THR A 168 -2.89 -6.05 15.58
CA THR A 168 -2.75 -5.30 16.82
C THR A 168 -3.79 -5.69 17.85
N THR A 169 -4.90 -6.33 17.44
CA THR A 169 -5.88 -6.93 18.35
C THR A 169 -5.26 -8.12 19.09
N HIS A 170 -4.56 -9.00 18.38
CA HIS A 170 -3.96 -10.22 18.92
C HIS A 170 -2.44 -10.13 19.16
N ARG A 171 -1.83 -8.98 18.89
CA ARG A 171 -0.40 -8.66 19.08
C ARG A 171 0.54 -9.68 18.43
N ARG A 172 0.33 -9.96 17.14
CA ARG A 172 1.18 -10.91 16.39
C ARG A 172 1.42 -10.45 14.97
N LEU A 173 2.54 -10.92 14.39
CA LEU A 173 2.82 -10.76 12.97
C LEU A 173 1.94 -11.73 12.17
N CYS A 174 1.14 -11.21 11.25
CA CYS A 174 0.33 -12.02 10.36
C CYS A 174 1.05 -12.30 9.04
N VAL A 175 1.69 -11.27 8.47
CA VAL A 175 2.34 -11.37 7.15
C VAL A 175 3.62 -10.57 7.11
N SER A 176 4.66 -11.13 6.50
CA SER A 176 5.81 -10.38 6.01
C SER A 176 5.84 -10.43 4.49
N GLY A 177 6.02 -9.28 3.84
CA GLY A 177 6.08 -9.16 2.40
C GLY A 177 7.30 -8.39 1.92
N VAL A 178 7.66 -8.61 0.66
CA VAL A 178 8.66 -7.84 -0.08
C VAL A 178 8.06 -7.46 -1.42
N HIS A 179 8.19 -6.20 -1.79
CA HIS A 179 7.72 -5.68 -3.06
C HIS A 179 8.86 -4.97 -3.79
N ASN A 180 9.20 -5.50 -4.97
CA ASN A 180 10.15 -4.90 -5.89
C ASN A 180 9.39 -4.16 -6.98
N LYS A 181 9.79 -2.93 -7.25
CA LYS A 181 9.25 -2.09 -8.32
C LYS A 181 10.37 -1.52 -9.19
N MET A 182 10.00 -1.09 -10.39
CA MET A 182 10.91 -0.46 -11.34
C MET A 182 10.23 0.69 -12.06
N ALA A 183 11.01 1.61 -12.62
CA ALA A 183 10.46 2.62 -13.52
C ALA A 183 9.91 1.94 -14.79
N PRO A 184 8.69 2.27 -15.23
CA PRO A 184 8.16 1.74 -16.48
C PRO A 184 8.97 2.29 -17.67
N LYS A 185 9.04 1.51 -18.75
CA LYS A 185 9.42 2.01 -20.06
C LYS A 185 8.20 1.93 -20.96
N LEU A 186 7.82 3.05 -21.56
CA LEU A 186 6.79 3.03 -22.59
C LEU A 186 7.26 2.14 -23.75
N PRO A 187 6.34 1.36 -24.36
CA PRO A 187 6.65 0.65 -25.59
C PRO A 187 7.20 1.63 -26.64
N THR A 188 8.28 1.27 -27.31
CA THR A 188 8.73 2.02 -28.47
C THR A 188 7.68 1.86 -29.58
N PRO A 189 7.13 2.95 -30.15
CA PRO A 189 6.18 2.84 -31.24
C PRO A 189 6.78 2.03 -32.38
N THR A 190 6.06 1.02 -32.86
CA THR A 190 6.45 0.31 -34.09
C THR A 190 6.31 1.28 -35.25
N PRO A 191 7.33 1.45 -36.12
CA PRO A 191 7.20 2.27 -37.31
C PRO A 191 6.01 1.79 -38.14
N GLU A 192 5.16 2.72 -38.57
CA GLU A 192 4.05 2.41 -39.46
C GLU A 192 4.63 1.77 -40.73
N ARG A 193 4.24 0.52 -41.03
CA ARG A 193 4.65 -0.11 -42.29
C ARG A 193 4.06 0.73 -43.42
N ALA A 194 4.93 1.41 -44.17
CA ALA A 194 4.53 2.06 -45.41
C ALA A 194 3.78 1.02 -46.26
N LYS A 195 2.53 1.31 -46.57
CA LYS A 195 1.74 0.50 -47.50
C LYS A 195 2.46 0.57 -48.85
N LEU A 196 3.06 -0.54 -49.27
CA LEU A 196 3.52 -0.78 -50.63
C LEU A 196 2.31 -0.98 -51.54
#